data_AF-A0A2M6WRA6-F1
#
_entry.id   AF-A0A2M6WRA6-F1
#
_cell.length_a   1.000
_cell.length_b   1.000
_cell.length_c   1.000
_cell.angle_alpha   90.00
_cell.angle_beta   90.00
_cell.angle_gamma   90.00
#
_symmetry.space_group_name_H-M   'P 1'
#
loop_
_entity.id
_entity.type
_entity.pdbx_description
1 polymer ?
#
loop_
_entity_poly.entity_id
_entity_poly.type
_entity_poly.pdbx_seq_one_letter_code
_entity_poly.pdbx_strand_id
1 'polypeptide(L)'
;MFPIKLYEEFEHKLGPDETYYKDPMASLMDLCSSLQRGEQLWFQILIVPTDFEWVKEADAEVEKIVGKKPVASFPNKVVDFIVAVITQISEAIYSLWGDIEDKEKDFKPLSMVELKPKQKKQVEALHEKISKLGFLAKLRTVYIAKKEVYMPKKVASGFVGYIKQFAALDLNSFKPDMKYTATSTAYFARVKRLNQKKTKIVNNYINRDVSAGRIPGIYNIAELASIWHFPLEATTKAPFIQKAPMKKAKPPLSLPTDDSITTFQELLEPIYSLDEKKLVNNNPVPKEEVTDSKPAGPPTNLPFG
;
A
#
# COMPACT_ATOMS: atom_id res chain seq x y z
N MET A 1 2.03 -14.63 -0.63
CA MET A 1 2.26 -14.31 -2.04
C MET A 1 1.15 -13.46 -2.62
N PHE A 2 -0.11 -13.91 -2.51
CA PHE A 2 -1.28 -13.16 -3.00
C PHE A 2 -1.40 -11.72 -2.46
N PRO A 3 -2.00 -10.81 -3.25
CA PRO A 3 -2.27 -9.46 -2.82
C PRO A 3 -3.37 -9.37 -1.77
N ILE A 4 -3.37 -8.28 -1.00
CA ILE A 4 -4.52 -7.82 -0.22
C ILE A 4 -5.51 -7.04 -1.10
N LYS A 5 -6.64 -6.64 -0.52
CA LYS A 5 -7.59 -5.75 -1.19
C LYS A 5 -6.91 -4.42 -1.54
N LEU A 6 -7.01 -4.02 -2.82
CA LEU A 6 -6.39 -2.79 -3.34
C LEU A 6 -7.34 -1.59 -3.24
N TYR A 7 -6.79 -0.38 -3.30
CA TYR A 7 -7.53 0.89 -3.23
C TYR A 7 -8.64 0.99 -4.29
N GLU A 8 -8.42 0.43 -5.48
CA GLU A 8 -9.39 0.40 -6.57
C GLU A 8 -10.69 -0.33 -6.18
N GLU A 9 -10.61 -1.30 -5.26
CA GLU A 9 -11.79 -2.02 -4.78
C GLU A 9 -12.56 -1.27 -3.67
N PHE A 10 -12.09 -0.10 -3.27
CA PHE A 10 -12.79 0.84 -2.38
C PHE A 10 -13.48 1.98 -3.15
N GLU A 11 -13.28 2.04 -4.47
CA GLU A 11 -13.91 2.98 -5.38
C GLU A 11 -15.29 2.48 -5.81
N HIS A 12 -16.32 3.26 -5.52
CA HIS A 12 -17.66 3.06 -6.05
C HIS A 12 -17.81 3.85 -7.35
N LYS A 13 -17.78 3.15 -8.48
CA LYS A 13 -17.96 3.73 -9.82
C LYS A 13 -19.34 4.39 -10.06
N LEU A 14 -20.28 4.22 -9.13
CA LEU A 14 -21.66 4.68 -9.21
C LEU A 14 -21.97 5.55 -7.98
N GLY A 15 -21.61 6.83 -8.03
CA GLY A 15 -21.89 7.80 -6.97
C GLY A 15 -21.42 9.21 -7.33
N PRO A 16 -21.91 10.25 -6.62
CA PRO A 16 -21.40 11.61 -6.80
C PRO A 16 -19.91 11.69 -6.40
N ASP A 17 -19.13 12.52 -7.11
CA ASP A 17 -17.67 12.63 -7.03
C ASP A 17 -17.11 12.70 -5.59
N GLU A 18 -17.86 13.30 -4.66
CA GLU A 18 -17.46 13.46 -3.25
C GLU A 18 -17.50 12.15 -2.43
N THR A 19 -18.27 11.14 -2.86
CA THR A 19 -18.41 9.84 -2.16
C THR A 19 -17.86 8.66 -2.95
N TYR A 20 -17.15 8.95 -4.04
CA TYR A 20 -16.59 7.97 -4.96
C TYR A 20 -15.64 6.98 -4.26
N TYR A 21 -14.86 7.47 -3.29
CA TYR A 21 -13.87 6.67 -2.58
C TYR A 21 -14.26 6.46 -1.10
N LYS A 22 -14.55 5.22 -0.72
CA LYS A 22 -14.79 4.87 0.68
C LYS A 22 -13.47 4.63 1.40
N ASP A 23 -12.94 5.71 1.95
CA ASP A 23 -11.61 5.75 2.52
C ASP A 23 -11.44 4.80 3.73
N PRO A 24 -10.54 3.78 3.65
CA PRO A 24 -10.23 2.89 4.75
C PRO A 24 -9.54 3.58 5.95
N MET A 25 -8.94 4.76 5.77
CA MET A 25 -8.35 5.56 6.84
C MET A 25 -9.40 6.13 7.80
N ALA A 26 -10.66 6.25 7.37
CA ALA A 26 -11.75 6.72 8.22
C ALA A 26 -11.86 5.89 9.52
N SER A 27 -11.80 4.57 9.41
CA SER A 27 -11.94 3.67 10.57
C SER A 27 -10.73 3.74 11.52
N LEU A 28 -9.53 4.05 11.01
CA LEU A 28 -8.37 4.34 11.86
C LEU A 28 -8.54 5.68 12.58
N MET A 29 -9.03 6.71 11.88
CA MET A 29 -9.24 8.04 12.47
C MET A 29 -10.33 8.00 13.54
N ASP A 30 -11.41 7.25 13.34
CA ASP A 30 -12.44 7.03 14.34
C ASP A 30 -11.86 6.36 15.59
N LEU A 31 -11.01 5.33 15.41
CA LEU A 31 -10.30 4.69 16.52
C LEU A 31 -9.41 5.69 17.28
N CYS A 32 -8.60 6.47 16.55
CA CYS A 32 -7.73 7.49 17.13
C CYS A 32 -8.52 8.58 17.86
N SER A 33 -9.68 8.97 17.34
CA SER A 33 -10.59 9.94 17.97
C SER A 33 -11.19 9.44 19.28
N SER A 34 -11.34 8.11 19.42
CA SER A 34 -11.88 7.48 20.61
C SER A 34 -10.87 7.35 21.77
N LEU A 35 -9.60 7.71 21.54
CA LEU A 35 -8.54 7.65 22.54
C LEU A 35 -8.64 8.83 23.51
N GLN A 36 -8.46 8.55 24.79
CA GLN A 36 -8.51 9.55 25.85
C GLN A 36 -7.12 10.15 26.13
N ARG A 37 -7.10 11.27 26.87
CA ARG A 37 -5.85 11.91 27.29
C ARG A 37 -5.01 10.94 28.12
N GLY A 38 -3.79 10.67 27.68
CA GLY A 38 -2.89 9.70 28.32
C GLY A 38 -2.93 8.31 27.70
N GLU A 39 -3.73 8.10 26.65
CA GLU A 39 -3.63 6.99 25.71
C GLU A 39 -2.92 7.43 24.43
N GLN A 40 -2.13 6.54 23.84
CA GLN A 40 -1.42 6.75 22.58
C GLN A 40 -1.44 5.45 21.78
N LEU A 41 -1.79 5.56 20.50
CA LEU A 41 -1.68 4.49 19.51
C LEU A 41 -0.65 4.89 18.48
N TRP A 42 0.38 4.08 18.32
CA TRP A 42 1.44 4.29 17.35
C TRP A 42 1.33 3.23 16.26
N PHE A 43 1.17 3.65 15.01
CA PHE A 43 1.14 2.78 13.84
C PHE A 43 2.35 3.06 12.96
N GLN A 44 3.07 2.03 12.55
CA GLN A 44 4.25 2.15 11.73
C GLN A 44 4.32 1.05 10.68
N ILE A 45 4.74 1.45 9.49
CA ILE A 45 5.04 0.56 8.38
C ILE A 45 6.54 0.68 8.14
N LEU A 46 7.26 -0.42 8.31
CA LEU A 46 8.65 -0.52 7.85
C LEU A 46 8.65 -1.01 6.42
N ILE A 47 9.45 -0.38 5.57
CA ILE A 47 9.63 -0.72 4.16
C ILE A 47 11.11 -0.91 3.94
N VAL A 48 11.47 -2.05 3.35
CA VAL A 48 12.83 -2.43 3.01
C VAL A 48 12.86 -2.78 1.52
N PRO A 49 13.77 -2.20 0.73
CA PRO A 49 13.93 -2.56 -0.67
C PRO A 49 14.32 -4.04 -0.79
N THR A 50 13.84 -4.70 -1.83
CA THR A 50 14.14 -6.11 -2.12
C THR A 50 14.45 -6.27 -3.60
N ASP A 51 15.19 -7.33 -3.92
CA ASP A 51 15.48 -7.71 -5.30
C ASP A 51 14.28 -8.37 -5.98
N PHE A 52 14.40 -8.72 -7.25
CA PHE A 52 13.34 -9.33 -8.06
C PHE A 52 13.21 -10.86 -7.88
N GLU A 53 13.95 -11.48 -6.95
CA GLU A 53 13.95 -12.94 -6.76
C GLU A 53 12.55 -13.50 -6.39
N TRP A 54 11.76 -12.71 -5.65
CA TRP A 54 10.41 -13.09 -5.27
C TRP A 54 9.47 -13.28 -6.47
N VAL A 55 9.80 -12.74 -7.64
CA VAL A 55 9.01 -12.95 -8.87
C VAL A 55 9.04 -14.43 -9.27
N LYS A 56 10.18 -15.09 -9.13
CA LYS A 56 10.31 -16.54 -9.43
C LYS A 56 9.48 -17.39 -8.47
N GLU A 57 9.43 -17.00 -7.20
CA GLU A 57 8.56 -17.66 -6.21
C GLU A 57 7.08 -17.45 -6.56
N ALA A 58 6.73 -16.32 -7.17
CA ALA A 58 5.37 -16.02 -7.61
C ALA A 58 4.97 -16.90 -8.77
N ASP A 59 5.85 -17.00 -9.78
CA ASP A 59 5.64 -17.82 -10.97
C ASP A 59 5.51 -19.30 -10.59
N ALA A 60 6.35 -19.80 -9.68
CA ALA A 60 6.23 -21.16 -9.15
C ALA A 60 4.89 -21.40 -8.43
N GLU A 61 4.33 -20.39 -7.77
CA GLU A 61 3.01 -20.48 -7.16
C GLU A 61 1.88 -20.47 -8.21
N VAL A 62 2.01 -19.70 -9.31
CA VAL A 62 1.09 -19.76 -10.45
C VAL A 62 1.09 -21.15 -11.07
N GLU A 63 2.26 -21.74 -11.31
CA GLU A 63 2.40 -23.06 -11.92
C GLU A 63 1.70 -24.15 -11.10
N LYS A 64 1.83 -24.10 -9.76
CA LYS A 64 1.10 -24.99 -8.85
C LYS A 64 -0.41 -24.87 -8.98
N ILE A 65 -0.94 -23.65 -9.19
CA ILE A 65 -2.38 -23.41 -9.33
C ILE A 65 -2.89 -23.91 -10.68
N VAL A 66 -2.12 -23.69 -11.76
CA VAL A 66 -2.44 -24.11 -13.13
C VAL A 66 -2.26 -25.62 -13.31
N GLY A 67 -1.58 -26.28 -12.37
CA GLY A 67 -1.33 -27.73 -12.43
C GLY A 67 -0.22 -28.11 -13.41
N LYS A 68 0.62 -27.15 -13.83
CA LYS A 68 1.87 -27.49 -14.50
C LYS A 68 2.79 -28.13 -13.45
N LYS A 69 3.42 -29.26 -13.79
CA LYS A 69 4.36 -29.97 -12.89
C LYS A 69 5.33 -28.92 -12.32
N PRO A 70 5.48 -28.81 -10.99
CA PRO A 70 6.26 -27.75 -10.38
C PRO A 70 7.68 -27.78 -10.94
N VAL A 71 8.13 -26.66 -11.53
CA VAL A 71 9.52 -26.53 -11.95
C VAL A 71 10.37 -26.57 -10.67
N ALA A 72 11.21 -27.59 -10.61
CA ALA A 72 11.92 -28.00 -9.42
C ALA A 72 12.82 -26.88 -8.84
N SER A 73 12.64 -26.58 -7.56
CA SER A 73 13.70 -26.02 -6.72
C SER A 73 13.60 -26.62 -5.31
N PHE A 74 14.39 -27.69 -5.10
CA PHE A 74 14.73 -28.42 -3.86
C PHE A 74 13.68 -29.33 -3.17
N PRO A 75 14.06 -30.54 -2.67
CA PRO A 75 15.06 -31.53 -3.12
C PRO A 75 14.41 -32.87 -3.59
N ASN A 76 15.14 -33.60 -4.44
CA ASN A 76 14.76 -34.77 -5.25
C ASN A 76 13.95 -35.91 -4.60
N LYS A 77 13.87 -36.00 -3.27
CA LYS A 77 13.23 -37.16 -2.58
C LYS A 77 11.72 -37.27 -2.79
N VAL A 78 11.02 -36.14 -2.90
CA VAL A 78 9.54 -36.15 -3.09
C VAL A 78 9.19 -36.52 -4.53
N VAL A 79 10.03 -36.10 -5.47
CA VAL A 79 9.89 -36.48 -6.89
C VAL A 79 10.18 -37.96 -7.05
N ASP A 80 11.25 -38.47 -6.46
CA ASP A 80 11.59 -39.91 -6.51
C ASP A 80 10.49 -40.76 -5.85
N PHE A 81 9.88 -40.30 -4.76
CA PHE A 81 8.78 -41.02 -4.12
C PHE A 81 7.51 -41.03 -4.98
N ILE A 82 7.15 -39.91 -5.59
CA ILE A 82 5.98 -39.84 -6.48
C ILE A 82 6.21 -40.68 -7.73
N VAL A 83 7.40 -40.63 -8.32
CA VAL A 83 7.78 -41.46 -9.47
C VAL A 83 7.77 -42.93 -9.08
N ALA A 84 8.34 -43.32 -7.94
CA ALA A 84 8.38 -44.70 -7.47
C ALA A 84 6.99 -45.27 -7.16
N VAL A 85 6.09 -44.44 -6.61
CA VAL A 85 4.69 -44.84 -6.37
C VAL A 85 3.94 -44.99 -7.69
N ILE A 86 4.18 -44.11 -8.67
CA ILE A 86 3.59 -44.22 -10.01
C ILE A 86 4.12 -45.46 -10.74
N THR A 87 5.42 -45.75 -10.68
CA THR A 87 5.99 -46.94 -11.32
C THR A 87 5.49 -48.22 -10.65
N GLN A 88 5.44 -48.30 -9.32
CA GLN A 88 4.88 -49.47 -8.62
C GLN A 88 3.39 -49.67 -8.91
N ILE A 89 2.61 -48.58 -8.99
CA ILE A 89 1.20 -48.67 -9.36
C ILE A 89 1.06 -49.10 -10.81
N SER A 90 1.92 -48.62 -11.72
CA SER A 90 1.93 -49.04 -13.12
C SER A 90 2.30 -50.52 -13.26
N GLU A 91 3.38 -50.99 -12.61
CA GLU A 91 3.81 -52.39 -12.66
C GLU A 91 2.77 -53.33 -12.04
N ALA A 92 2.13 -52.91 -10.93
CA ALA A 92 1.04 -53.66 -10.33
C ALA A 92 -0.17 -53.76 -11.27
N ILE A 93 -0.53 -52.67 -11.97
CA ILE A 93 -1.64 -52.65 -12.93
C ILE A 93 -1.29 -53.47 -14.20
N TYR A 94 -0.08 -53.34 -14.76
CA TYR A 94 0.39 -54.12 -15.92
C TYR A 94 0.46 -55.62 -15.62
N SER A 95 0.82 -56.00 -14.38
CA SER A 95 0.85 -57.41 -13.97
C SER A 95 -0.54 -58.04 -13.76
N LEU A 96 -1.56 -57.22 -13.46
CA LEU A 96 -2.92 -57.68 -13.14
C LEU A 96 -3.87 -57.66 -14.35
N TRP A 97 -3.64 -56.77 -15.31
CA TRP A 97 -4.48 -56.60 -16.50
C TRP A 97 -3.58 -56.43 -17.72
N GLY A 98 -3.28 -57.55 -18.38
CA GLY A 98 -2.51 -57.57 -19.62
C GLY A 98 -3.11 -56.62 -20.66
N ASP A 99 -2.23 -55.81 -21.23
CA ASP A 99 -2.43 -54.90 -22.36
C ASP A 99 -3.55 -53.86 -22.17
N ILE A 100 -3.25 -52.83 -21.37
CA ILE A 100 -3.97 -51.56 -21.42
C ILE A 100 -2.97 -50.51 -21.91
N GLU A 101 -3.21 -50.07 -23.14
CA GLU A 101 -2.54 -48.95 -23.81
C GLU A 101 -2.26 -47.80 -22.85
N ASP A 102 -1.03 -47.27 -22.93
CA ASP A 102 -0.58 -46.05 -22.29
C ASP A 102 -1.52 -44.88 -22.60
N LYS A 103 -2.55 -44.72 -21.78
CA LYS A 103 -3.09 -43.39 -21.49
C LYS A 103 -2.16 -42.77 -20.47
N GLU A 104 -1.00 -42.30 -20.96
CA GLU A 104 -0.35 -41.15 -20.37
C GLU A 104 -1.47 -40.14 -20.10
N LYS A 105 -1.74 -39.87 -18.82
CA LYS A 105 -2.57 -38.74 -18.45
C LYS A 105 -1.76 -37.53 -18.85
N ASP A 106 -1.93 -37.11 -20.10
CA ASP A 106 -1.58 -35.79 -20.58
C ASP A 106 -2.12 -34.82 -19.55
N PHE A 107 -1.22 -34.31 -18.71
CA PHE A 107 -1.49 -33.19 -17.83
C PHE A 107 -1.62 -31.99 -18.76
N LYS A 108 -2.79 -31.89 -19.42
CA LYS A 108 -3.12 -30.73 -20.22
C LYS A 108 -3.08 -29.54 -19.27
N PRO A 109 -2.18 -28.56 -19.48
CA PRO A 109 -2.17 -27.38 -18.65
C PRO A 109 -3.55 -26.77 -18.72
N LEU A 110 -4.23 -26.64 -17.58
CA LEU A 110 -5.56 -26.06 -17.53
C LEU A 110 -5.47 -24.68 -18.18
N SER A 111 -6.19 -24.50 -19.28
CA SER A 111 -6.29 -23.18 -19.90
C SER A 111 -7.01 -22.24 -18.91
N MET A 112 -6.81 -20.93 -19.03
CA MET A 112 -7.46 -19.92 -18.16
C MET A 112 -9.00 -20.01 -18.15
N VAL A 113 -9.57 -20.74 -19.12
CA VAL A 113 -10.99 -21.06 -19.28
C VAL A 113 -11.43 -22.27 -18.44
N GLU A 114 -10.55 -23.23 -18.19
CA GLU A 114 -10.84 -24.46 -17.43
C GLU A 114 -10.57 -24.31 -15.92
N LEU A 115 -9.93 -23.22 -15.50
CA LEU A 115 -9.69 -22.91 -14.09
C LEU A 115 -11.00 -22.53 -13.39
N LYS A 116 -11.15 -22.98 -12.13
CA LYS A 116 -12.27 -22.52 -11.29
C LYS A 116 -12.21 -20.99 -11.16
N PRO A 117 -13.35 -20.28 -11.05
CA PRO A 117 -13.38 -18.82 -10.95
C PRO A 117 -12.44 -18.25 -9.86
N LYS A 118 -12.33 -18.95 -8.72
CA LYS A 118 -11.39 -18.60 -7.64
C LYS A 118 -9.92 -18.70 -8.07
N GLN A 119 -9.55 -19.78 -8.76
CA GLN A 119 -8.17 -19.99 -9.23
C GLN A 119 -7.81 -18.97 -10.31
N LYS A 120 -8.74 -18.68 -11.23
CA LYS A 120 -8.59 -17.65 -12.25
C LYS A 120 -8.27 -16.29 -11.62
N LYS A 121 -9.06 -15.86 -10.64
CA LYS A 121 -8.84 -14.59 -9.92
C LYS A 121 -7.51 -14.57 -9.15
N GLN A 122 -7.11 -15.69 -8.55
CA GLN A 122 -5.83 -15.80 -7.86
C GLN A 122 -4.63 -15.64 -8.80
N VAL A 123 -4.68 -16.25 -9.97
CA VAL A 123 -3.64 -16.14 -11.00
C VAL A 123 -3.57 -14.73 -11.55
N GLU A 124 -4.71 -14.13 -11.90
CA GLU A 124 -4.80 -12.77 -12.40
C GLU A 124 -4.26 -11.74 -11.39
N ALA A 125 -4.72 -11.82 -10.14
CA ALA A 125 -4.26 -10.93 -9.08
C ALA A 125 -2.76 -11.11 -8.78
N LEU A 126 -2.20 -12.31 -8.98
CA LEU A 126 -0.78 -12.54 -8.79
C LEU A 126 0.05 -11.95 -9.93
N HIS A 127 -0.38 -12.11 -11.19
CA HIS A 127 0.26 -11.45 -12.33
C HIS A 127 0.24 -9.92 -12.18
N GLU A 128 -0.87 -9.35 -11.73
CA GLU A 128 -1.00 -7.91 -11.47
C GLU A 128 -0.14 -7.42 -10.30
N LYS A 129 0.19 -8.31 -9.36
CA LYS A 129 1.12 -8.03 -8.27
C LYS A 129 2.57 -8.07 -8.74
N ILE A 130 2.94 -9.05 -9.57
CA ILE A 130 4.28 -9.21 -10.15
C ILE A 130 4.62 -8.04 -11.07
N SER A 131 3.65 -7.48 -11.79
CA SER A 131 3.87 -6.36 -12.70
C SER A 131 4.25 -5.04 -12.00
N LYS A 132 4.07 -4.96 -10.67
CA LYS A 132 4.39 -3.79 -9.85
C LYS A 132 5.63 -4.04 -8.99
N LEU A 133 6.36 -2.98 -8.66
CA LEU A 133 7.50 -3.08 -7.75
C LEU A 133 7.08 -3.61 -6.38
N GLY A 134 7.84 -4.59 -5.88
CA GLY A 134 7.65 -5.21 -4.58
C GLY A 134 8.66 -4.69 -3.55
N PHE A 135 8.22 -4.60 -2.30
CA PHE A 135 9.03 -4.24 -1.15
C PHE A 135 8.78 -5.23 -0.01
N LEU A 136 9.80 -5.44 0.81
CA LEU A 136 9.62 -6.14 2.08
C LEU A 136 9.04 -5.15 3.09
N ALA A 137 7.80 -5.36 3.49
CA ALA A 137 7.13 -4.49 4.44
C ALA A 137 6.63 -5.22 5.69
N LYS A 138 6.55 -4.45 6.77
CA LYS A 138 6.12 -4.93 8.08
C LYS A 138 5.29 -3.88 8.79
N LEU A 139 4.05 -4.24 9.09
CA LEU A 139 3.11 -3.42 9.84
C LEU A 139 3.29 -3.68 11.33
N ARG A 140 3.46 -2.62 12.11
CA ARG A 140 3.64 -2.66 13.57
C ARG A 140 2.73 -1.66 14.24
N THR A 141 2.12 -2.07 15.33
CA THR A 141 1.28 -1.21 16.16
C THR A 141 1.70 -1.34 17.62
N VAL A 142 1.77 -0.22 18.32
CA VAL A 142 2.07 -0.17 19.75
C VAL A 142 1.06 0.74 20.43
N TYR A 143 0.43 0.23 21.48
CA TYR A 143 -0.48 1.00 22.32
C TYR A 143 0.19 1.28 23.66
N ILE A 144 0.29 2.56 24.03
CA ILE A 144 0.90 3.05 25.26
C ILE A 144 -0.15 3.86 25.98
N ALA A 145 -0.41 3.56 27.25
CA ALA A 145 -1.26 4.41 28.06
C ALA A 145 -0.81 4.45 29.52
N LYS A 146 -1.25 5.49 30.24
CA LYS A 146 -1.18 5.54 31.71
C LYS A 146 -1.96 4.36 32.30
N LYS A 147 -1.48 3.81 33.42
CA LYS A 147 -2.08 2.61 34.05
C LYS A 147 -3.57 2.78 34.37
N GLU A 148 -3.99 3.99 34.73
CA GLU A 148 -5.37 4.35 35.09
C GLU A 148 -6.34 4.25 33.91
N VAL A 149 -5.87 4.54 32.69
CA VAL A 149 -6.69 4.62 31.46
C VAL A 149 -6.37 3.49 30.49
N TYR A 150 -5.60 2.49 30.92
CA TYR A 150 -5.09 1.44 30.04
C TYR A 150 -6.20 0.45 29.63
N MET A 151 -6.74 0.63 28.41
CA MET A 151 -7.79 -0.20 27.81
C MET A 151 -7.30 -0.94 26.55
N PRO A 152 -6.40 -1.94 26.69
CA PRO A 152 -5.76 -2.59 25.54
C PRO A 152 -6.74 -3.37 24.66
N LYS A 153 -7.82 -3.93 25.24
CA LYS A 153 -8.79 -4.73 24.48
C LYS A 153 -9.53 -3.88 23.46
N LYS A 154 -10.03 -2.69 23.86
CA LYS A 154 -10.74 -1.74 23.00
C LYS A 154 -9.86 -1.30 21.82
N VAL A 155 -8.63 -0.87 22.12
CA VAL A 155 -7.73 -0.34 21.10
C VAL A 155 -7.24 -1.44 20.17
N ALA A 156 -6.86 -2.61 20.71
CA ALA A 156 -6.44 -3.75 19.89
C ALA A 156 -7.57 -4.27 19.01
N SER A 157 -8.81 -4.39 19.53
CA SER A 157 -9.95 -4.86 18.72
C SER A 157 -10.31 -3.85 17.63
N GLY A 158 -10.26 -2.55 17.92
CA GLY A 158 -10.51 -1.49 16.95
C GLY A 158 -9.48 -1.51 15.82
N PHE A 159 -8.19 -1.64 16.17
CA PHE A 159 -7.12 -1.71 15.17
C PHE A 159 -7.21 -2.98 14.32
N VAL A 160 -7.57 -4.13 14.93
CA VAL A 160 -7.84 -5.36 14.18
C VAL A 160 -9.04 -5.19 13.25
N GLY A 161 -10.07 -4.43 13.64
CA GLY A 161 -11.19 -4.05 12.78
C GLY A 161 -10.74 -3.27 11.55
N TYR A 162 -9.94 -2.23 11.75
CA TYR A 162 -9.30 -1.45 10.66
C TYR A 162 -8.52 -2.37 9.72
N ILE A 163 -7.60 -3.19 10.23
CA ILE A 163 -6.78 -4.07 9.40
C ILE A 163 -7.59 -5.13 8.63
N LYS A 164 -8.71 -5.61 9.20
CA LYS A 164 -9.58 -6.59 8.55
C LYS A 164 -10.26 -6.07 7.28
N GLN A 165 -10.44 -4.76 7.11
CA GLN A 165 -11.08 -4.20 5.91
C GLN A 165 -10.27 -4.45 4.63
N PHE A 166 -8.97 -4.71 4.76
CA PHE A 166 -8.07 -5.05 3.65
C PHE A 166 -8.04 -6.55 3.34
N ALA A 167 -8.78 -7.37 4.08
CA ALA A 167 -8.81 -8.81 3.86
C ALA A 167 -9.70 -9.15 2.66
N ALA A 168 -9.13 -9.87 1.71
CA ALA A 168 -9.86 -10.52 0.63
C ALA A 168 -9.95 -12.03 0.95
N LEU A 169 -11.17 -12.58 1.01
CA LEU A 169 -11.42 -13.96 1.48
C LEU A 169 -10.90 -15.03 0.49
N ASP A 170 -10.80 -14.64 -0.77
CA ASP A 170 -10.27 -15.39 -1.91
C ASP A 170 -8.76 -15.20 -2.11
N LEU A 171 -8.19 -14.12 -1.56
CA LEU A 171 -6.77 -13.76 -1.65
C LEU A 171 -6.11 -13.76 -0.26
N ASN A 172 -5.39 -12.68 0.08
CA ASN A 172 -4.63 -12.56 1.31
C ASN A 172 -5.36 -11.77 2.40
N SER A 173 -4.98 -12.01 3.65
CA SER A 173 -5.52 -11.31 4.81
C SER A 173 -4.46 -11.12 5.89
N PHE A 174 -4.52 -9.97 6.55
CA PHE A 174 -3.69 -9.71 7.71
C PHE A 174 -4.23 -10.42 8.95
N LYS A 175 -3.33 -11.00 9.74
CA LYS A 175 -3.65 -11.63 11.02
C LYS A 175 -2.72 -11.11 12.11
N PRO A 176 -3.25 -10.76 13.30
CA PRO A 176 -2.42 -10.37 14.43
C PRO A 176 -1.46 -11.49 14.80
N ASP A 177 -0.20 -11.15 15.01
CA ASP A 177 0.79 -12.12 15.43
C ASP A 177 0.70 -12.39 16.94
N MET A 178 0.02 -13.48 17.29
CA MET A 178 -0.14 -13.91 18.67
C MET A 178 1.07 -14.70 19.20
N LYS A 179 2.04 -15.07 18.35
CA LYS A 179 3.17 -15.91 18.75
C LYS A 179 4.33 -15.09 19.30
N TYR A 180 4.76 -14.05 18.58
CA TYR A 180 5.92 -13.25 18.98
C TYR A 180 5.53 -11.92 19.63
N THR A 181 4.37 -11.36 19.27
CA THR A 181 3.96 -10.01 19.68
C THR A 181 2.94 -10.02 20.83
N ALA A 182 2.40 -11.19 21.21
CA ALA A 182 1.46 -11.28 22.32
C ALA A 182 2.12 -11.02 23.68
N THR A 183 1.57 -10.08 24.43
CA THR A 183 1.94 -9.78 25.82
C THR A 183 1.20 -10.69 26.82
N SER A 184 1.00 -11.96 26.48
CA SER A 184 0.50 -12.98 27.41
C SER A 184 1.63 -13.94 27.77
N THR A 185 1.73 -14.34 29.04
CA THR A 185 2.75 -15.30 29.52
C THR A 185 2.18 -16.03 30.72
N ALA A 186 2.38 -17.35 30.75
CA ALA A 186 1.87 -18.22 31.80
C ALA A 186 3.01 -18.75 32.71
N TYR A 187 2.63 -19.09 33.93
CA TYR A 187 3.29 -19.98 34.91
C TYR A 187 4.50 -19.50 35.76
N PHE A 188 5.38 -18.58 35.35
CA PHE A 188 6.49 -18.14 36.26
C PHE A 188 6.96 -16.71 36.05
N ALA A 189 7.21 -15.97 37.14
CA ALA A 189 7.67 -14.56 37.16
C ALA A 189 6.92 -13.67 36.16
N ARG A 190 5.59 -13.85 36.08
CA ARG A 190 4.72 -13.30 35.03
C ARG A 190 4.93 -11.80 34.83
N VAL A 191 4.95 -11.02 35.92
CA VAL A 191 5.08 -9.56 35.87
C VAL A 191 6.43 -9.13 35.30
N LYS A 192 7.54 -9.71 35.78
CA LYS A 192 8.90 -9.37 35.32
C LYS A 192 9.09 -9.72 33.84
N ARG A 193 8.67 -10.93 33.43
CA ARG A 193 8.79 -11.38 32.02
C ARG A 193 7.89 -10.58 31.09
N LEU A 194 6.68 -10.25 31.53
CA LEU A 194 5.75 -9.43 30.75
C LEU A 194 6.28 -8.01 30.56
N ASN A 195 6.85 -7.41 31.60
CA ASN A 195 7.51 -6.11 31.51
C ASN A 195 8.72 -6.16 30.57
N GLN A 196 9.59 -7.17 30.67
CA GLN A 196 10.71 -7.35 29.74
C GLN A 196 10.25 -7.47 28.29
N LYS A 197 9.18 -8.24 28.02
CA LYS A 197 8.59 -8.35 26.67
C LYS A 197 8.05 -7.01 26.18
N LYS A 198 7.29 -6.28 27.00
CA LYS A 198 6.78 -4.94 26.67
C LYS A 198 7.91 -3.98 26.33
N THR A 199 8.95 -3.92 27.18
CA THR A 199 10.13 -3.09 26.94
C THR A 199 10.83 -3.47 25.64
N LYS A 200 10.99 -4.77 25.37
CA LYS A 200 11.59 -5.24 24.11
C LYS A 200 10.77 -4.81 22.89
N ILE A 201 9.44 -4.91 22.94
CA ILE A 201 8.57 -4.48 21.85
C ILE A 201 8.72 -2.98 21.59
N VAL A 202 8.68 -2.16 22.65
CA VAL A 202 8.83 -0.70 22.53
C VAL A 202 10.22 -0.32 22.01
N ASN A 203 11.28 -0.92 22.54
CA ASN A 203 12.64 -0.66 22.09
C ASN A 203 12.82 -1.04 20.61
N ASN A 204 12.31 -2.18 20.17
CA ASN A 204 12.37 -2.60 18.77
C ASN A 204 11.54 -1.71 17.85
N TYR A 205 10.44 -1.15 18.36
CA TYR A 205 9.63 -0.18 17.65
C TYR A 205 10.42 1.11 17.42
N ILE A 206 10.99 1.68 18.48
CA ILE A 206 11.83 2.90 18.46
C ILE A 206 13.03 2.70 17.52
N ASN A 207 13.75 1.60 17.68
CA ASN A 207 14.95 1.28 16.90
C ASN A 207 14.67 0.87 15.45
N ARG A 208 13.40 0.79 15.04
CA ARG A 208 13.00 0.39 13.68
C ARG A 208 13.57 -0.97 13.25
N ASP A 209 13.72 -1.88 14.20
CA ASP A 209 14.31 -3.21 13.93
C ASP A 209 13.39 -4.06 13.05
N VAL A 210 13.89 -4.38 11.86
CA VAL A 210 13.20 -5.20 10.85
C VAL A 210 13.20 -6.67 11.27
N SER A 211 14.31 -7.14 11.82
CA SER A 211 14.57 -8.55 12.14
C SER A 211 13.76 -9.05 13.33
N ALA A 212 13.56 -8.22 14.35
CA ALA A 212 12.91 -8.65 15.58
C ALA A 212 11.39 -8.77 15.45
N GLY A 213 10.82 -9.89 15.88
CA GLY A 213 9.39 -10.19 15.82
C GLY A 213 9.05 -10.97 14.56
N ARG A 214 7.97 -10.60 13.86
CA ARG A 214 7.57 -11.27 12.61
C ARG A 214 8.44 -10.86 11.43
N ILE A 215 8.77 -11.81 10.56
CA ILE A 215 9.52 -11.58 9.31
C ILE A 215 8.66 -10.68 8.40
N PRO A 216 9.24 -9.67 7.72
CA PRO A 216 8.54 -8.86 6.73
C PRO A 216 7.93 -9.71 5.62
N GLY A 217 6.76 -9.29 5.12
CA GLY A 217 6.13 -9.89 3.94
C GLY A 217 6.45 -9.09 2.69
N ILE A 218 6.18 -9.66 1.52
CA ILE A 218 6.32 -8.98 0.23
C ILE A 218 5.02 -8.26 -0.12
N TYR A 219 5.11 -6.95 -0.32
CA TYR A 219 4.00 -6.06 -0.67
C TYR A 219 4.36 -5.20 -1.86
N ASN A 220 3.41 -4.99 -2.77
CA ASN A 220 3.60 -4.06 -3.88
C ASN A 220 3.26 -2.61 -3.46
N ILE A 221 3.57 -1.65 -4.34
CA ILE A 221 3.27 -0.23 -4.12
C ILE A 221 1.76 0.01 -3.89
N ALA A 222 0.90 -0.65 -4.66
CA ALA A 222 -0.55 -0.46 -4.58
C ALA A 222 -1.12 -0.95 -3.24
N GLU A 223 -0.65 -2.08 -2.72
CA GLU A 223 -0.99 -2.62 -1.41
C GLU A 223 -0.54 -1.67 -0.29
N LEU A 224 0.69 -1.14 -0.39
CA LEU A 224 1.21 -0.18 0.58
C LEU A 224 0.44 1.15 0.58
N ALA A 225 0.08 1.66 -0.61
CA ALA A 225 -0.77 2.85 -0.75
C ALA A 225 -2.20 2.63 -0.22
N SER A 226 -2.72 1.42 -0.38
CA SER A 226 -4.03 1.04 0.16
C SER A 226 -4.02 1.01 1.70
N ILE A 227 -2.94 0.53 2.30
CA ILE A 227 -2.77 0.48 3.76
C ILE A 227 -2.62 1.91 4.33
N TRP A 228 -1.84 2.77 3.69
CA TRP A 228 -1.61 4.12 4.17
C TRP A 228 -1.60 5.14 3.04
N HIS A 229 -2.51 6.09 3.15
CA HIS A 229 -2.57 7.30 2.34
C HIS A 229 -3.13 8.44 3.20
N PHE A 230 -3.06 9.66 2.68
CA PHE A 230 -3.65 10.81 3.37
C PHE A 230 -5.17 10.71 3.32
N PRO A 231 -5.85 10.91 4.45
CA PRO A 231 -7.29 10.77 4.53
C PRO A 231 -7.99 11.80 3.63
N LEU A 232 -8.98 11.35 2.86
CA LEU A 232 -9.79 12.25 2.03
C LEU A 232 -10.81 12.99 2.90
N GLU A 233 -10.83 14.31 2.79
CA GLU A 233 -11.66 15.19 3.61
C GLU A 233 -13.17 14.91 3.44
N ALA A 234 -13.59 14.55 2.22
CA ALA A 234 -15.00 14.31 1.89
C ALA A 234 -15.58 13.10 2.62
N THR A 235 -14.77 12.06 2.85
CA THR A 235 -15.24 10.78 3.42
C THR A 235 -14.93 10.65 4.92
N THR A 236 -13.87 11.30 5.41
CA THR A 236 -13.43 11.17 6.81
C THR A 236 -14.11 12.18 7.75
N LYS A 237 -15.05 11.67 8.55
CA LYS A 237 -15.80 12.43 9.57
C LYS A 237 -15.15 12.31 10.95
N ALA A 238 -13.91 12.78 11.12
CA ALA A 238 -13.24 12.81 12.42
C ALA A 238 -13.31 14.22 13.04
N PRO A 239 -14.28 14.53 13.93
CA PRO A 239 -14.49 15.88 14.44
C PRO A 239 -13.36 16.37 15.37
N PHE A 240 -12.66 15.45 16.04
CA PHE A 240 -11.59 15.76 16.98
C PHE A 240 -10.20 15.94 16.33
N ILE A 241 -10.10 15.72 15.02
CA ILE A 241 -8.84 15.89 14.27
C ILE A 241 -8.90 17.24 13.57
N GLN A 242 -7.97 18.13 13.90
CA GLN A 242 -7.85 19.42 13.20
C GLN A 242 -7.49 19.16 11.73
N LYS A 243 -8.33 19.68 10.84
CA LYS A 243 -8.11 19.60 9.39
C LYS A 243 -7.28 20.80 8.95
N ALA A 244 -6.24 20.56 8.16
CA ALA A 244 -5.56 21.64 7.45
C ALA A 244 -6.44 22.08 6.27
N PRO A 245 -6.78 23.38 6.13
CA PRO A 245 -7.59 23.84 5.02
C PRO A 245 -6.82 23.64 3.70
N MET A 246 -7.35 22.79 2.81
CA MET A 246 -6.80 22.63 1.48
C MET A 246 -7.21 23.84 0.63
N LYS A 247 -6.25 24.71 0.28
CA LYS A 247 -6.48 25.77 -0.72
C LYS A 247 -6.60 25.13 -2.11
N LYS A 248 -7.80 24.69 -2.49
CA LYS A 248 -8.12 24.45 -3.89
C LYS A 248 -8.35 25.81 -4.55
N ALA A 249 -7.30 26.38 -5.16
CA ALA A 249 -7.53 27.40 -6.17
C ALA A 249 -8.28 26.72 -7.31
N LYS A 250 -9.54 27.09 -7.54
CA LYS A 250 -10.18 26.75 -8.81
C LYS A 250 -9.30 27.35 -9.92
N PRO A 251 -9.09 26.65 -11.05
CA PRO A 251 -8.36 27.24 -12.16
C PRO A 251 -8.95 28.63 -12.45
N PRO A 252 -8.11 29.65 -12.68
CA PRO A 252 -8.61 30.98 -12.97
C PRO A 252 -9.58 30.90 -14.17
N LEU A 253 -10.67 31.67 -14.12
CA LEU A 253 -11.67 31.74 -15.19
C LEU A 253 -11.06 32.10 -16.57
N SER A 254 -9.83 32.62 -16.58
CA SER A 254 -9.07 32.99 -17.77
C SER A 254 -8.22 31.85 -18.35
N LEU A 255 -8.44 30.59 -17.96
CA LEU A 255 -7.75 29.47 -18.60
C LEU A 255 -8.33 29.30 -20.03
N PRO A 256 -7.52 29.44 -21.08
CA PRO A 256 -7.99 29.28 -22.45
C PRO A 256 -8.50 27.85 -22.64
N THR A 257 -9.79 27.67 -22.86
CA THR A 257 -10.37 26.43 -23.38
C THR A 257 -10.31 26.46 -24.91
N ASP A 258 -10.34 25.30 -25.57
CA ASP A 258 -10.02 25.18 -27.00
C ASP A 258 -10.71 26.21 -27.93
N ASP A 259 -11.93 26.65 -27.60
CA ASP A 259 -12.65 27.71 -28.33
C ASP A 259 -11.90 29.05 -28.39
N SER A 260 -11.17 29.41 -27.33
CA SER A 260 -10.42 30.67 -27.20
C SER A 260 -9.08 30.69 -27.93
N ILE A 261 -8.55 29.53 -28.32
CA ILE A 261 -7.33 29.41 -29.13
C ILE A 261 -7.61 29.88 -30.56
N THR A 262 -8.78 29.53 -31.10
CA THR A 262 -9.23 29.92 -32.44
C THR A 262 -9.38 31.43 -32.57
N THR A 263 -9.95 32.10 -31.55
CA THR A 263 -10.13 33.56 -31.54
C THR A 263 -8.81 34.31 -31.42
N PHE A 264 -7.83 33.74 -30.71
CA PHE A 264 -6.49 34.34 -30.58
C PHE A 264 -5.71 34.28 -31.89
N GLN A 265 -5.92 33.23 -32.69
CA GLN A 265 -5.28 33.06 -33.99
C GLN A 265 -5.85 34.03 -35.05
N GLU A 266 -7.13 34.40 -34.95
CA GLU A 266 -7.76 35.43 -35.80
C GLU A 266 -7.38 36.87 -35.40
N LEU A 267 -7.02 37.11 -34.14
CA LEU A 267 -6.62 38.42 -33.62
C LEU A 267 -5.12 38.74 -33.75
N LEU A 268 -4.30 37.79 -34.18
CA LEU A 268 -2.91 38.06 -34.52
C LEU A 268 -2.88 38.73 -35.91
N GLU A 269 -2.67 40.05 -35.92
CA GLU A 269 -2.39 40.77 -37.16
C GLU A 269 -1.21 40.12 -37.90
N PRO A 270 -1.25 40.04 -39.25
CA PRO A 270 -0.18 39.43 -40.01
C PRO A 270 1.13 40.18 -39.72
N ILE A 271 2.13 39.44 -39.25
CA ILE A 271 3.45 39.96 -38.88
C ILE A 271 4.04 40.69 -40.10
N TYR A 272 4.19 42.01 -40.01
CA TYR A 272 4.94 42.78 -41.02
C TYR A 272 6.37 42.25 -41.07
N SER A 273 6.80 41.89 -42.29
CA SER A 273 8.12 41.34 -42.59
C SER A 273 9.25 42.20 -42.03
N LEU A 274 10.23 41.53 -41.41
CA LEU A 274 11.43 42.09 -40.78
C LEU A 274 12.42 42.76 -41.76
N ASP A 275 11.97 43.66 -42.65
CA ASP A 275 12.83 44.28 -43.66
C ASP A 275 13.00 45.81 -43.56
N GLU A 276 12.36 46.50 -42.62
CA GLU A 276 12.60 47.95 -42.40
C GLU A 276 13.24 48.24 -41.04
N LYS A 277 14.56 48.02 -40.95
CA LYS A 277 15.40 48.65 -39.92
C LYS A 277 15.61 50.12 -40.26
N LYS A 278 14.97 51.04 -39.52
CA LYS A 278 15.49 52.41 -39.36
C LYS A 278 16.24 52.51 -38.02
N LEU A 279 17.48 52.98 -38.10
CA LEU A 279 18.42 53.13 -37.00
C LEU A 279 17.94 54.21 -36.03
N VAL A 280 17.73 53.85 -34.76
CA VAL A 280 17.42 54.81 -33.69
C VAL A 280 18.70 55.17 -32.94
N ASN A 281 19.02 56.47 -32.95
CA ASN A 281 20.17 57.07 -32.27
C ASN A 281 20.10 56.89 -30.74
N ASN A 282 21.21 56.47 -30.15
CA ASN A 282 21.39 56.37 -28.70
C ASN A 282 21.69 57.74 -28.10
N ASN A 283 20.75 58.34 -27.36
CA ASN A 283 21.05 59.39 -26.39
C ASN A 283 20.67 58.92 -24.98
N PRO A 284 21.47 59.23 -23.93
CA PRO A 284 21.28 58.67 -22.59
C PRO A 284 20.17 59.37 -21.81
N VAL A 285 19.42 58.59 -21.03
CA VAL A 285 18.37 59.03 -20.11
C VAL A 285 18.96 59.81 -18.92
N PRO A 286 18.40 60.97 -18.52
CA PRO A 286 18.85 61.70 -17.32
C PRO A 286 18.47 60.97 -16.01
N LYS A 287 19.38 61.02 -15.03
CA LYS A 287 19.21 60.48 -13.68
C LYS A 287 18.40 61.44 -12.82
N GLU A 288 17.37 60.97 -12.12
CA GLU A 288 16.74 61.70 -11.02
C GLU A 288 17.25 61.20 -9.66
N GLU A 289 17.39 62.15 -8.74
CA GLU A 289 18.16 62.11 -7.51
C GLU A 289 17.44 61.45 -6.32
N VAL A 290 18.26 60.96 -5.40
CA VAL A 290 17.92 60.29 -4.15
C VAL A 290 17.47 61.32 -3.10
N THR A 291 16.32 61.09 -2.45
CA THR A 291 16.04 61.66 -1.13
C THR A 291 15.72 60.55 -0.13
N ASP A 292 16.64 60.34 0.80
CA ASP A 292 16.54 59.40 1.91
C ASP A 292 16.13 60.16 3.19
N SER A 293 15.11 59.68 3.91
CA SER A 293 15.07 59.55 5.39
C SER A 293 13.65 59.56 5.99
N LYS A 294 13.21 58.39 6.47
CA LYS A 294 12.77 58.13 7.86
C LYS A 294 12.43 56.63 8.03
N PRO A 295 12.84 55.97 9.13
CA PRO A 295 12.68 54.54 9.29
C PRO A 295 11.24 54.21 9.70
N ALA A 296 10.51 53.47 8.85
CA ALA A 296 9.22 52.91 9.22
C ALA A 296 9.44 51.68 10.13
N GLY A 297 8.84 51.69 11.32
CA GLY A 297 8.91 50.59 12.29
C GLY A 297 8.26 49.29 11.76
N PRO A 298 8.57 48.13 12.38
CA PRO A 298 8.13 46.83 11.89
C PRO A 298 6.59 46.66 11.94
N PRO A 299 6.01 45.92 10.97
CA PRO A 299 4.57 45.81 10.78
C PRO A 299 3.84 45.08 11.93
N THR A 300 2.65 45.59 12.25
CA THR A 300 1.88 45.36 13.48
C THR A 300 1.18 44.00 13.61
N ASN A 301 1.67 42.93 12.99
CA ASN A 301 0.96 41.63 13.01
C ASN A 301 1.87 40.42 13.25
N LEU A 302 2.72 40.52 14.27
CA LEU A 302 3.39 39.37 14.87
C LEU A 302 2.70 39.01 16.20
N PRO A 303 2.29 37.75 16.42
CA PRO A 303 1.77 37.33 17.71
C PRO A 303 2.90 37.29 18.74
N PHE A 304 2.79 38.13 19.76
CA PHE A 304 3.60 38.04 20.98
C PHE A 304 3.02 36.97 21.91
N GLY A 305 3.87 36.06 22.39
CA GLY A 305 3.58 35.11 23.47
C GLY A 305 3.58 33.66 23.05
#